data_AF-A0A7C5AS54-F1
#
_entry.id   AF-A0A7C5AS54-F1
#
_cell.length_a   1.000
_cell.length_b   1.000
_cell.length_c   1.000
_cell.angle_alpha   90.00
_cell.angle_beta   90.00
_cell.angle_gamma   90.00
#
_symmetry.space_group_name_H-M   'P 1'
#
loop_
_entity.id
_entity.type
_entity.pdbx_description
1 polymer ?
#
loop_
_entity_poly.entity_id
_entity_poly.type
_entity_poly.pdbx_seq_one_letter_code
_entity_poly.pdbx_strand_id
1 'polypeptide(L)'
;FYKQLAQGSFLLQVAFGLQLGGALGNLCDRLARGYVTDFIDFRWWPVFNVADSGIVVGTILLVYYVLFIEGAKERTNAPQNDVAPRA
;
A
#
# COMPACT_ATOMS: atom_id res chain seq x y z
N PHE A 1 -13.67 -9.03 -17.59
CA PHE A 1 -13.32 -7.63 -17.33
C PHE A 1 -13.02 -7.32 -15.85
N TYR A 2 -13.84 -7.75 -14.87
CA TYR A 2 -13.56 -7.47 -13.44
C TYR A 2 -12.35 -8.22 -12.82
N LYS A 3 -11.94 -9.38 -13.36
CA LYS A 3 -10.88 -10.22 -12.76
C LYS A 3 -9.45 -9.68 -12.93
N GLN A 4 -9.22 -8.70 -13.82
CA GLN A 4 -7.86 -8.17 -14.07
C GLN A 4 -7.40 -7.14 -13.04
N LEU A 5 -8.31 -6.55 -12.26
CA LEU A 5 -7.95 -5.73 -11.09
C LEU A 5 -7.53 -6.60 -9.89
N ALA A 6 -7.98 -7.86 -9.85
CA ALA A 6 -7.84 -8.76 -8.71
C ALA A 6 -6.51 -9.53 -8.67
N GLN A 7 -5.69 -9.47 -9.73
CA GLN A 7 -4.29 -9.91 -9.67
C GLN A 7 -3.35 -8.81 -9.16
N GLY A 8 -3.89 -7.89 -8.34
CA GLY A 8 -3.08 -7.01 -7.51
C GLY A 8 -2.13 -7.88 -6.70
N SER A 9 -0.83 -7.56 -6.77
CA SER A 9 0.19 -8.22 -5.97
C SER A 9 -0.28 -8.30 -4.52
N PHE A 10 -0.06 -9.43 -3.84
CA PHE A 10 -0.40 -9.57 -2.42
C PHE A 10 0.14 -8.37 -1.60
N LEU A 11 1.33 -7.88 -1.95
CA LEU A 11 1.93 -6.69 -1.36
C LEU A 11 1.07 -5.42 -1.51
N LEU A 12 0.44 -5.23 -2.68
CA LEU A 12 -0.44 -4.10 -2.96
C LEU A 12 -1.73 -4.20 -2.12
N GLN A 13 -2.28 -5.41 -1.97
CA GLN A 13 -3.45 -5.65 -1.11
C GLN A 13 -3.13 -5.35 0.36
N VAL A 14 -1.96 -5.79 0.84
CA VAL A 14 -1.49 -5.48 2.20
C VAL A 14 -1.27 -3.98 2.38
N ALA A 15 -0.65 -3.30 1.41
CA ALA A 15 -0.41 -1.87 1.47
C ALA A 15 -1.73 -1.07 1.60
N PHE A 16 -2.72 -1.36 0.75
CA PHE A 16 -4.03 -0.71 0.84
C PHE A 16 -4.80 -1.12 2.09
N GLY A 17 -4.72 -2.39 2.51
CA GLY A 17 -5.35 -2.88 3.73
C GLY A 17 -4.84 -2.15 4.98
N LEU A 18 -3.53 -1.92 5.07
CA LEU A 18 -2.92 -1.15 6.16
C LEU A 18 -3.37 0.32 6.17
N GLN A 19 -3.38 0.97 5.01
CA GLN A 19 -3.80 2.37 4.89
C GLN A 19 -5.29 2.55 5.23
N LEU A 20 -6.15 1.70 4.65
CA LEU A 20 -7.59 1.74 4.90
C LEU A 20 -7.92 1.36 6.35
N GLY A 21 -7.27 0.32 6.89
CA GLY A 21 -7.44 -0.10 8.28
C GLY A 21 -7.04 1.00 9.26
N GLY A 22 -5.91 1.67 9.05
CA GLY A 22 -5.50 2.81 9.88
C GLY A 22 -6.46 3.99 9.77
N ALA A 23 -6.86 4.38 8.54
CA ALA A 23 -7.80 5.47 8.34
C ALA A 23 -9.16 5.20 9.00
N LEU A 24 -9.68 3.99 8.85
CA LEU A 24 -10.93 3.56 9.49
C LEU A 24 -10.80 3.48 11.01
N GLY A 25 -9.65 3.06 11.55
CA GLY A 25 -9.39 3.07 12.99
C GLY A 25 -9.48 4.48 13.58
N ASN A 26 -8.77 5.44 12.98
CA ASN A 26 -8.82 6.85 13.39
C ASN A 26 -10.22 7.45 13.23
N LEU A 27 -10.94 7.09 12.16
CA LEU A 27 -12.31 7.54 11.96
C LEU A 27 -13.26 6.95 13.03
N CYS A 28 -13.14 5.66 13.34
CA CYS A 28 -13.94 4.99 14.36
C CYS A 28 -13.72 5.62 15.73
N ASP A 29 -12.46 5.91 16.08
CA ASP A 29 -12.12 6.62 17.32
C ASP A 29 -12.79 7.99 17.42
N ARG A 30 -12.77 8.77 16.33
CA ARG A 30 -13.45 10.07 16.27
C ARG A 30 -14.96 9.93 16.39
N LEU A 31 -15.57 8.91 15.78
CA LEU A 31 -17.02 8.68 15.89
C LEU A 31 -17.43 8.21 17.28
N ALA A 32 -16.62 7.39 17.94
CA ALA A 32 -16.93 6.82 19.25
C ALA A 32 -16.64 7.78 20.40
N ARG A 33 -15.54 8.56 20.32
CA ARG A 33 -15.03 9.39 21.43
C ARG A 33 -14.95 10.88 21.10
N GLY A 34 -15.09 11.28 19.83
CA GLY A 34 -14.92 12.67 19.39
C GLY A 34 -13.47 13.08 19.10
N TYR A 35 -12.49 12.22 19.41
CA TYR A 35 -11.06 12.48 19.21
C TYR A 35 -10.29 11.18 18.94
N VAL A 36 -9.07 11.30 18.40
CA VAL A 36 -8.16 10.18 18.17
C VAL A 36 -7.29 9.98 19.41
N THR A 37 -7.07 8.72 19.82
CA THR A 37 -6.22 8.42 20.97
C THR A 37 -4.78 8.20 20.53
N ASP A 38 -3.91 9.15 20.83
CA ASP A 38 -2.47 9.06 20.60
C ASP A 38 -1.78 8.56 21.86
N PHE A 39 -0.98 7.49 21.75
CA PHE A 39 -0.40 6.81 22.91
C PHE A 39 1.09 6.49 22.77
N ILE A 40 1.68 6.64 21.58
CA ILE A 40 3.10 6.42 21.34
C ILE A 40 3.81 7.77 21.38
N ASP A 41 4.57 8.01 22.44
CA ASP A 41 5.31 9.26 22.67
C ASP A 41 6.83 8.99 22.78
N PHE A 42 7.61 9.62 21.89
CA PHE A 42 9.08 9.56 21.90
C PHE A 42 9.73 10.84 22.44
N ARG A 43 8.96 11.84 22.88
CA ARG A 43 9.39 13.15 23.43
C ARG A 43 10.08 14.11 22.46
N TRP A 44 10.78 13.61 21.44
CA TRP A 44 11.42 14.40 20.38
C TRP A 44 10.68 14.32 19.04
N TRP A 45 9.71 13.41 18.92
CA TRP A 45 8.88 13.18 17.75
C TRP A 45 7.41 13.37 18.12
N PRO A 46 6.55 13.85 17.20
CA PRO A 46 5.11 13.96 17.45
C PRO A 46 4.51 12.66 17.96
N VAL A 47 3.59 12.75 18.92
CA VAL A 47 2.86 11.57 19.43
C VAL A 47 2.01 11.00 18.31
N PHE A 48 1.96 9.68 18.20
CA PHE A 48 1.15 8.99 17.19
C PHE A 48 0.51 7.72 17.74
N ASN A 49 -0.30 7.06 16.91
CA ASN A 49 -0.94 5.81 17.26
C ASN A 49 -0.64 4.67 16.25
N VAL A 50 -1.21 3.50 16.52
CA VAL A 50 -1.05 2.33 15.64
C VAL A 50 -1.72 2.53 14.27
N ALA A 51 -2.81 3.30 14.20
CA ALA A 51 -3.46 3.62 12.93
C ALA A 51 -2.56 4.45 12.02
N ASP A 52 -1.90 5.48 12.55
CA ASP A 52 -0.92 6.29 11.83
C ASP A 52 0.28 5.45 11.38
N SER A 53 0.76 4.56 12.26
CA SER A 53 1.84 3.62 11.94
C SER A 53 1.45 2.71 10.77
N GLY A 54 0.22 2.19 10.76
CA GLY A 54 -0.32 1.38 9.67
C GLY A 54 -0.36 2.15 8.35
N ILE A 55 -0.82 3.40 8.37
CA ILE A 55 -0.85 4.26 7.18
C ILE A 55 0.57 4.50 6.65
N VAL A 56 1.52 4.82 7.51
CA VAL A 56 2.93 5.06 7.12
C VAL A 56 3.55 3.80 6.52
N VAL A 57 3.44 2.65 7.19
CA VAL A 57 3.99 1.38 6.68
C VAL A 57 3.32 0.99 5.36
N GLY A 58 1.99 1.10 5.27
CA GLY A 58 1.26 0.84 4.02
C GLY A 58 1.69 1.78 2.90
N THR A 59 2.00 3.04 3.19
CA THR A 59 2.50 4.03 2.21
C THR A 59 3.90 3.65 1.73
N ILE A 60 4.80 3.26 2.64
CA ILE A 60 6.14 2.78 2.29
C ILE A 60 6.06 1.55 1.39
N LEU A 61 5.18 0.59 1.70
CA LEU A 61 4.98 -0.60 0.87
C LEU A 61 4.43 -0.27 -0.52
N LEU A 62 3.51 0.70 -0.61
CA LEU A 62 2.96 1.15 -1.89
C LEU A 62 4.04 1.82 -2.75
N VAL A 63 4.83 2.73 -2.16
CA VAL A 63 5.95 3.39 -2.86
C VAL A 63 6.97 2.36 -3.32
N TYR A 64 7.31 1.38 -2.47
CA TYR A 64 8.21 0.29 -2.83
C TYR A 64 7.67 -0.54 -4.00
N TYR A 65 6.38 -0.88 -4.00
CA TYR A 65 5.74 -1.61 -5.09
C TYR A 65 5.85 -0.85 -6.42
N VAL A 66 5.51 0.44 -6.41
CA VAL A 66 5.53 1.28 -7.63
C VAL A 66 6.96 1.44 -8.16
N LEU A 67 7.93 1.72 -7.30
CA LEU A 67 9.31 1.99 -7.74
C LEU A 67 10.07 0.74 -8.20
N PHE A 68 9.81 -0.42 -7.58
CA PHE A 68 10.66 -1.60 -7.77
C PHE A 68 9.95 -2.82 -8.37
N ILE A 69 8.62 -2.95 -8.22
CA ILE A 69 7.88 -4.16 -8.65
C ILE A 69 7.09 -3.92 -9.93
N GLU A 70 6.45 -2.77 -10.08
CA GLU A 70 5.66 -2.41 -11.27
C GLU A 70 6.51 -2.53 -12.56
N GLY A 71 7.68 -1.89 -12.56
CA GLY A 71 8.59 -1.93 -13.71
C GLY A 71 9.20 -3.32 -13.99
N ALA A 72 9.26 -4.21 -13.00
CA ALA A 72 9.71 -5.59 -13.21
C ALA A 72 8.62 -6.42 -13.91
N LYS A 73 7.35 -6.22 -13.57
CA LYS A 73 6.21 -6.89 -14.23
C LYS A 73 6.06 -6.51 -15.69
N GLU A 74 6.35 -5.25 -16.06
CA GLU A 74 6.24 -4.79 -17.46
C GLU A 74 7.24 -5.51 -18.38
N ARG A 75 8.45 -5.79 -17.91
CA ARG A 75 9.48 -6.48 -18.72
C ARG A 75 9.17 -7.96 -18.94
N THR A 76 8.52 -8.62 -17.98
CA THR A 76 8.13 -10.03 -18.11
C THR A 76 6.94 -10.23 -19.05
N ASN A 77 6.06 -9.23 -19.20
CA ASN A 77 4.87 -9.31 -20.05
C ASN A 77 5.07 -8.73 -21.45
N ALA A 78 6.28 -8.31 -21.81
CA ALA A 78 6.59 -7.84 -23.16
C ALA A 78 6.35 -8.99 -24.18
N PRO A 79 5.61 -8.76 -25.27
CA PRO A 79 5.26 -9.81 -26.23
C PRO A 79 6.52 -10.36 -26.91
N GLN A 80 6.73 -11.67 -26.81
CA GLN A 80 7.91 -12.38 -27.30
C GLN A 80 7.87 -12.68 -28.82
N ASN A 81 7.09 -11.91 -29.61
CA ASN A 81 6.66 -12.33 -30.96
C ASN A 81 7.33 -11.60 -32.15
N ASP A 82 8.37 -10.77 -31.97
CA ASP A 82 8.93 -9.98 -33.09
C ASP A 82 10.35 -10.39 -33.54
N VAL A 83 10.82 -11.59 -33.21
CA VAL A 83 12.07 -12.11 -33.80
C VAL A 83 11.82 -13.46 -34.49
N ALA A 84 11.08 -13.42 -35.60
CA ALA A 84 11.25 -14.43 -36.65
C ALA A 84 12.55 -14.09 -37.41
N PRO A 85 13.52 -15.02 -37.53
CA PRO A 85 14.71 -14.79 -38.35
C PRO A 85 14.30 -14.56 -39.80
N ARG A 86 14.84 -13.49 -40.41
CA ARG A 86 14.74 -13.23 -41.84
C ARG A 86 15.27 -14.45 -42.60
N ALA A 87 14.43 -15.03 -43.44
CA ALA A 87 14.78 -15.99 -44.49
C ALA A 87 14.56 -15.33 -45.85
#